data_AF-A0A6G7SXY0-F1
#
_entry.id   AF-A0A6G7SXY0-F1
#
_cell.length_a   1.000
_cell.length_b   1.000
_cell.length_c   1.000
_cell.angle_alpha   90.00
_cell.angle_beta   90.00
_cell.angle_gamma   90.00
#
_symmetry.space_group_name_H-M   'P 1'
#
loop_
_entity.id
_entity.type
_entity.pdbx_description
1 polymer ?
#
loop_
_entity_poly.entity_id
_entity_poly.type
_entity_poly.pdbx_seq_one_letter_code
_entity_poly.pdbx_strand_id
1 'polypeptide(L)'
;MRTRTRALAALAGAVAVLVSVSSGPAGAAGVNTAQCATPGGGAGGTLNWGYTGKTKLGLVGLSAHDLAADGAWVRVRLDIVTGSGKRVTYSWRANHGGAGTIKRWKTYASESAGIVSARVEAQKVRGSSPVSSCYSRKAYNPYY
;
A
#
# COMPACT_ATOMS: atom_id res chain seq x y z
N MET A 1 -37.71 72.55 -40.65
CA MET A 1 -36.38 72.39 -40.01
C MET A 1 -36.34 71.00 -39.40
N ARG A 2 -35.90 69.93 -40.08
CA ARG A 2 -34.51 69.44 -40.24
C ARG A 2 -33.71 69.36 -38.93
N THR A 3 -33.68 68.17 -38.32
CA THR A 3 -32.50 67.65 -37.63
C THR A 3 -32.13 66.29 -38.23
N ARG A 4 -30.83 66.15 -38.51
CA ARG A 4 -30.12 65.14 -39.31
C ARG A 4 -29.57 64.05 -38.37
N THR A 5 -29.85 62.77 -38.59
CA THR A 5 -29.00 61.69 -39.20
C THR A 5 -27.71 61.25 -38.45
N ARG A 6 -27.54 59.90 -38.40
CA ARG A 6 -26.29 59.07 -38.37
C ARG A 6 -25.62 58.85 -37.00
N ALA A 7 -24.98 57.73 -36.66
CA ALA A 7 -24.79 56.39 -37.26
C ALA A 7 -23.88 55.54 -36.33
N LEU A 8 -24.10 54.22 -36.32
CA LEU A 8 -23.15 53.09 -36.29
C LEU A 8 -22.09 52.85 -35.17
N ALA A 9 -22.10 51.58 -34.72
CA ALA A 9 -20.98 50.68 -34.33
C ALA A 9 -20.16 51.01 -33.06
N ALA A 10 -19.67 50.08 -32.21
CA ALA A 10 -19.05 48.76 -32.41
C ALA A 10 -19.05 47.98 -31.06
N LEU A 11 -19.38 46.68 -31.04
CA LEU A 11 -18.49 45.51 -30.82
C LEU A 11 -17.57 45.55 -29.58
N ALA A 12 -17.86 44.66 -28.60
CA ALA A 12 -16.83 43.88 -27.89
C ALA A 12 -17.50 42.69 -27.15
N GLY A 13 -17.46 41.51 -27.77
CA GLY A 13 -17.81 40.25 -27.12
C GLY A 13 -16.69 39.83 -26.16
N ALA A 14 -17.01 39.71 -24.87
CA ALA A 14 -16.15 39.04 -23.92
C ALA A 14 -16.56 37.57 -23.84
N VAL A 15 -15.89 36.71 -24.58
CA VAL A 15 -15.98 35.25 -24.39
C VAL A 15 -15.20 34.94 -23.10
N ALA A 16 -15.92 34.71 -22.01
CA ALA A 16 -15.35 34.20 -20.78
C ALA A 16 -14.88 32.76 -21.01
N VAL A 17 -13.57 32.57 -21.19
CA VAL A 17 -12.94 31.25 -21.20
C VAL A 17 -13.01 30.70 -19.78
N LEU A 18 -14.01 29.85 -19.51
CA LEU A 18 -14.06 29.00 -18.33
C LEU A 18 -12.91 28.01 -18.45
N VAL A 19 -11.77 28.33 -17.83
CA VAL A 19 -10.70 27.36 -17.62
C VAL A 19 -11.22 26.37 -16.61
N SER A 20 -11.72 25.24 -17.11
CA SER A 20 -11.99 24.04 -16.32
C SER A 20 -10.67 23.59 -15.71
N VAL A 21 -10.33 24.11 -14.54
CA VAL A 21 -9.33 23.50 -13.66
C VAL A 21 -9.92 22.17 -13.22
N SER A 22 -9.71 21.14 -14.03
CA SER A 22 -9.87 19.76 -13.61
C SER A 22 -8.79 19.51 -12.57
N SER A 23 -9.10 19.85 -11.32
CA SER A 23 -8.45 19.25 -10.17
C SER A 23 -8.74 17.75 -10.25
N GLY A 24 -7.92 17.03 -11.02
CA GLY A 24 -7.85 15.58 -10.91
C GLY A 24 -7.63 15.26 -9.43
N PRO A 25 -8.28 14.21 -8.89
CA PRO A 25 -8.07 13.88 -7.49
C PRO A 25 -6.58 13.63 -7.29
N ALA A 26 -5.93 14.53 -6.54
CA ALA A 26 -4.66 14.21 -5.90
C ALA A 26 -5.01 13.18 -4.83
N GLY A 27 -5.16 11.92 -5.24
CA GLY A 27 -5.44 10.81 -4.35
C GLY A 27 -4.28 10.66 -3.40
N ALA A 28 -4.43 11.19 -2.18
CA ALA A 28 -3.59 10.79 -1.06
C ALA A 28 -3.72 9.28 -0.95
N ALA A 29 -2.66 8.55 -1.33
CA ALA A 29 -2.68 7.10 -1.25
C ALA A 29 -2.93 6.71 0.21
N GLY A 30 -4.11 6.15 0.46
CA GLY A 30 -4.53 5.74 1.78
C GLY A 30 -3.53 4.74 2.38
N VAL A 31 -3.40 4.78 3.71
CA VAL A 31 -2.62 3.77 4.43
C VAL A 31 -3.36 2.45 4.34
N ASN A 32 -2.75 1.48 3.68
CA ASN A 32 -3.17 0.10 3.63
C ASN A 32 -2.75 -0.60 4.92
N THR A 33 -3.66 -1.41 5.47
CA THR A 33 -3.40 -2.29 6.61
C THR A 33 -3.80 -3.70 6.22
N ALA A 34 -2.91 -4.66 6.43
CA ALA A 34 -3.17 -6.06 6.18
C ALA A 34 -2.71 -6.91 7.36
N GLN A 35 -3.46 -7.98 7.63
CA GLN A 35 -3.15 -8.90 8.71
C GLN A 35 -3.44 -10.33 8.30
N CYS A 36 -2.73 -11.27 8.92
CA CYS A 36 -3.04 -12.69 8.84
C CYS A 36 -2.72 -13.39 10.16
N ALA A 37 -3.45 -14.46 10.43
CA ALA A 37 -3.20 -15.39 11.53
C ALA A 37 -2.95 -16.79 10.95
N THR A 38 -2.02 -17.53 11.53
CA THR A 38 -1.75 -18.91 11.12
C THR A 38 -2.93 -19.82 11.46
N PRO A 39 -3.19 -20.88 10.67
CA PRO A 39 -4.14 -21.92 11.05
C PRO A 39 -3.85 -22.47 12.45
N GLY A 40 -4.91 -22.68 13.25
CA GLY A 40 -4.79 -23.04 14.67
C GLY A 40 -4.44 -21.87 15.61
N GLY A 41 -4.29 -20.65 15.08
CA GLY A 41 -3.97 -19.46 15.87
C GLY A 41 -2.55 -19.47 16.44
N GLY A 42 -2.32 -18.62 17.43
CA GLY A 42 -1.05 -18.57 18.17
C GLY A 42 0.10 -17.83 17.48
N ALA A 43 0.00 -17.55 16.17
CA ALA A 43 0.97 -16.73 15.45
C ALA A 43 0.30 -15.90 14.36
N GLY A 44 0.88 -14.74 14.05
CA GLY A 44 0.35 -13.87 13.01
C GLY A 44 1.30 -12.75 12.58
N GLY A 45 0.87 -12.01 11.57
CA GLY A 45 1.61 -10.88 11.03
C GLY A 45 0.69 -9.72 10.64
N THR A 46 1.20 -8.50 10.78
CA THR A 46 0.55 -7.28 10.31
C THR A 46 1.49 -6.48 9.43
N LEU A 47 0.94 -5.78 8.45
CA LEU A 47 1.65 -4.92 7.53
C LEU A 47 0.87 -3.62 7.31
N ASN A 48 1.54 -2.49 7.47
CA ASN A 48 0.98 -1.16 7.24
C ASN A 48 1.84 -0.43 6.22
N TRP A 49 1.26 0.13 5.16
CA TRP A 49 2.02 0.83 4.12
C TRP A 49 1.14 1.79 3.33
N GLY A 50 1.75 2.66 2.54
CA GLY A 50 1.07 3.41 1.48
C GLY A 50 1.74 3.13 0.13
N TYR A 51 1.00 3.20 -0.96
CA TYR A 51 1.59 3.26 -2.29
C TYR A 51 2.04 4.70 -2.55
N THR A 52 3.28 4.94 -2.98
CA THR A 52 3.75 6.30 -3.32
C THR A 52 3.91 6.49 -4.82
N GLY A 53 3.51 5.50 -5.61
CA GLY A 53 3.53 5.49 -7.07
C GLY A 53 3.45 4.07 -7.61
N LYS A 54 3.58 3.90 -8.94
CA LYS A 54 3.62 2.58 -9.59
C LYS A 54 4.75 1.70 -9.06
N THR A 55 5.90 2.28 -8.72
CA THR A 55 7.13 1.51 -8.45
C THR A 55 7.54 1.43 -7.00
N LYS A 56 6.85 2.11 -6.08
CA LYS A 56 7.31 2.29 -4.70
C LYS A 56 6.20 2.15 -3.67
N LEU A 57 6.53 1.50 -2.57
CA LEU A 57 5.80 1.65 -1.32
C LEU A 57 6.45 2.76 -0.48
N GLY A 58 5.64 3.48 0.28
CA GLY A 58 6.11 4.37 1.34
C GLY A 58 6.73 3.57 2.49
N LEU A 59 6.82 4.18 3.67
CA LEU A 59 7.29 3.47 4.86
C LEU A 59 6.40 2.26 5.13
N VAL A 60 7.00 1.07 5.15
CA VAL A 60 6.32 -0.20 5.42
C VAL A 60 6.58 -0.60 6.87
N GLY A 61 5.53 -0.68 7.68
CA GLY A 61 5.57 -1.23 9.03
C GLY A 61 5.21 -2.72 9.02
N LEU A 62 6.06 -3.57 9.60
CA LEU A 62 5.77 -4.99 9.83
C LEU A 62 5.65 -5.27 11.32
N SER A 63 4.75 -6.17 11.71
CA SER A 63 4.78 -6.76 13.04
C SER A 63 4.61 -8.28 12.99
N ALA A 64 5.36 -8.99 13.82
CA ALA A 64 5.20 -10.43 14.07
C ALA A 64 4.63 -10.62 15.47
N HIS A 65 3.55 -11.38 15.57
CA HIS A 65 2.79 -11.62 16.79
C HIS A 65 2.95 -13.09 17.18
N ASP A 66 3.54 -13.34 18.35
CA ASP A 66 3.63 -14.67 18.96
C ASP A 66 2.67 -14.71 20.15
N LEU A 67 1.57 -15.44 20.00
CA LEU A 67 0.43 -15.40 20.91
C LEU A 67 0.27 -16.68 21.74
N ALA A 68 0.97 -17.76 21.40
CA ALA A 68 0.81 -19.06 22.04
C ALA A 68 2.07 -19.51 22.77
N ALA A 69 1.91 -20.07 23.97
CA ALA A 69 2.99 -20.67 24.74
C ALA A 69 3.25 -22.12 24.29
N ASP A 70 3.80 -22.29 23.09
CA ASP A 70 3.98 -23.62 22.49
C ASP A 70 5.41 -23.92 22.02
N GLY A 71 6.37 -23.08 22.39
CA GLY A 71 7.78 -23.22 22.04
C GLY A 71 8.09 -22.95 20.56
N ALA A 72 7.12 -22.49 19.79
CA ALA A 72 7.36 -21.92 18.47
C ALA A 72 7.83 -20.47 18.59
N TRP A 73 8.35 -19.94 17.49
CA TRP A 73 8.62 -18.52 17.28
C TRP A 73 7.99 -18.08 15.96
N VAL A 74 7.89 -16.78 15.74
CA VAL A 74 7.14 -16.24 14.58
C VAL A 74 8.06 -15.43 13.68
N ARG A 75 7.92 -15.55 12.36
CA ARG A 75 8.54 -14.65 11.39
C ARG A 75 7.53 -14.03 10.45
N VAL A 76 7.84 -12.82 9.99
CA VAL A 76 7.00 -12.03 9.09
C VAL A 76 7.84 -11.44 7.95
N ARG A 77 7.24 -11.30 6.76
CA ARG A 77 7.85 -10.60 5.63
C ARG A 77 6.82 -9.89 4.76
N LEU A 78 7.31 -8.94 3.97
CA LEU A 78 6.57 -8.33 2.87
C LEU A 78 6.65 -9.24 1.64
N ASP A 79 5.50 -9.45 1.01
CA ASP A 79 5.33 -10.20 -0.22
C ASP A 79 4.62 -9.31 -1.25
N ILE A 80 5.23 -9.15 -2.43
CA ILE A 80 4.68 -8.32 -3.50
C ILE A 80 4.59 -9.10 -4.81
N VAL A 81 3.72 -8.60 -5.70
CA VAL A 81 3.68 -8.98 -7.12
C VAL A 81 4.09 -7.77 -7.94
N THR A 82 5.04 -7.94 -8.85
CA THR A 82 5.53 -6.88 -9.72
C THR A 82 4.65 -6.68 -10.95
N GLY A 83 4.84 -5.59 -11.70
CA GLY A 83 4.15 -5.37 -12.99
C GLY A 83 4.46 -6.42 -14.06
N SER A 84 5.58 -7.15 -13.93
CA SER A 84 5.89 -8.31 -14.76
C SER A 84 5.22 -9.61 -14.29
N GLY A 85 4.37 -9.55 -13.26
CA GLY A 85 3.72 -10.71 -12.66
C GLY A 85 4.63 -11.54 -11.73
N LYS A 86 5.89 -11.15 -11.55
CA LYS A 86 6.84 -11.85 -10.68
C LYS A 86 6.50 -11.63 -9.22
N ARG A 87 6.54 -12.71 -8.43
CA ARG A 87 6.48 -12.63 -6.97
C ARG A 87 7.86 -12.27 -6.42
N VAL A 88 7.93 -11.22 -5.60
CA VAL A 88 9.14 -10.82 -4.86
C VAL A 88 8.85 -10.84 -3.38
N THR A 89 9.74 -11.46 -2.61
CA THR A 89 9.62 -11.57 -1.15
C THR A 89 10.81 -10.92 -0.48
N TYR A 90 10.54 -10.11 0.53
CA TYR A 90 11.55 -9.41 1.31
C TYR A 90 12.09 -10.32 2.42
N SER A 91 13.24 -9.96 2.99
CA SER A 91 13.88 -10.74 4.06
C SER A 91 12.95 -10.94 5.26
N TRP A 92 13.02 -12.12 5.85
CA TRP A 92 12.29 -12.44 7.08
C TRP A 92 12.71 -11.55 8.24
N ARG A 93 11.73 -11.16 9.05
CA ARG A 93 11.91 -10.56 10.38
C ARG A 93 11.34 -11.52 11.43
N ALA A 94 12.11 -11.82 12.47
CA ALA A 94 11.77 -12.86 13.43
C ALA A 94 11.49 -12.29 14.82
N ASN A 95 10.43 -12.80 15.45
CA ASN A 95 10.11 -12.63 16.85
C ASN A 95 10.40 -13.94 17.58
N HIS A 96 11.49 -13.97 18.35
CA HIS A 96 11.85 -15.06 19.26
C HIS A 96 11.51 -14.75 20.73
N GLY A 97 10.67 -13.74 20.99
CA GLY A 97 10.32 -13.32 22.33
C GLY A 97 9.41 -14.29 23.09
N GLY A 98 8.81 -15.26 22.39
CA GLY A 98 7.85 -16.20 22.96
C GLY A 98 6.46 -15.61 23.12
N ALA A 99 5.60 -16.34 23.82
CA ALA A 99 4.17 -16.04 23.94
C ALA A 99 3.88 -14.64 24.49
N GLY A 100 2.89 -13.97 23.88
CA GLY A 100 2.45 -12.63 24.24
C GLY A 100 3.32 -11.51 23.67
N THR A 101 4.39 -11.83 22.93
CA THR A 101 5.30 -10.80 22.41
C THR A 101 4.92 -10.35 21.00
N ILE A 102 5.14 -9.05 20.76
CA ILE A 102 4.99 -8.43 19.44
C ILE A 102 6.29 -7.69 19.13
N LYS A 103 6.91 -8.01 18.00
CA LYS A 103 8.08 -7.29 17.48
C LYS A 103 7.69 -6.54 16.21
N ARG A 104 8.27 -5.34 16.03
CA ARG A 104 7.93 -4.40 14.96
C ARG A 104 9.17 -3.97 14.21
N TRP A 105 9.04 -3.82 12.89
CA TRP A 105 10.11 -3.36 12.01
C TRP A 105 9.58 -2.37 10.99
N LYS A 106 10.51 -1.61 10.43
CA LYS A 106 10.28 -0.73 9.30
C LYS A 106 11.10 -1.22 8.10
N THR A 107 10.55 -1.11 6.91
CA THR A 107 11.25 -1.37 5.65
C THR A 107 10.71 -0.46 4.56
N TYR A 108 11.32 -0.54 3.38
CA TYR A 108 10.87 0.10 2.16
C TYR A 108 10.87 -0.93 1.03
N ALA A 109 10.13 -0.65 -0.04
CA ALA A 109 10.05 -1.51 -1.21
C ALA A 109 10.00 -0.68 -2.48
N SER A 110 10.81 -1.05 -3.47
CA SER A 110 10.86 -0.39 -4.77
C SER A 110 11.19 -1.42 -5.85
N GLU A 111 10.40 -1.45 -6.91
CA GLU A 111 10.58 -2.37 -8.04
C GLU A 111 10.49 -1.59 -9.35
N SER A 112 11.47 -1.75 -10.24
CA SER A 112 11.50 -1.02 -11.53
C SER A 112 10.38 -1.45 -12.48
N ALA A 113 10.04 -2.74 -12.49
CA ALA A 113 8.87 -3.28 -13.19
C ALA A 113 7.53 -2.86 -12.54
N GLY A 114 7.61 -2.14 -11.42
CA GLY A 114 6.56 -1.67 -10.55
C GLY A 114 5.91 -2.74 -9.67
N ILE A 115 5.05 -2.29 -8.75
CA ILE A 115 4.43 -3.08 -7.69
C ILE A 115 2.91 -3.08 -7.90
N VAL A 116 2.36 -4.22 -8.33
CA VAL A 116 0.91 -4.41 -8.60
C VAL A 116 0.13 -4.66 -7.32
N SER A 117 0.70 -5.44 -6.40
CA SER A 117 0.06 -5.72 -5.11
C SER A 117 1.08 -6.01 -4.03
N ALA A 118 0.66 -5.80 -2.79
CA ALA A 118 1.42 -6.12 -1.59
C ALA A 118 0.53 -6.86 -0.58
N ARG A 119 1.15 -7.73 0.21
CA ARG A 119 0.53 -8.46 1.32
C ARG A 119 1.57 -8.84 2.37
N VAL A 120 1.11 -9.24 3.54
CA VAL A 120 1.96 -9.84 4.57
C VAL A 120 1.96 -11.36 4.46
N GLU A 121 3.13 -11.95 4.68
CA GLU A 121 3.28 -13.37 4.98
C GLU A 121 3.84 -13.52 6.38
N ALA A 122 3.24 -14.40 7.18
CA ALA A 122 3.79 -14.79 8.47
C ALA A 122 3.86 -16.30 8.61
N GLN A 123 4.81 -16.77 9.40
CA GLN A 123 5.03 -18.19 9.65
C GLN A 123 5.27 -18.43 11.13
N LYS A 124 4.63 -19.47 11.63
CA LYS A 124 4.96 -20.10 12.91
C LYS A 124 6.07 -21.11 12.65
N VAL A 125 7.12 -21.10 13.45
CA VAL A 125 8.34 -21.87 13.23
C VAL A 125 8.72 -22.62 14.49
N ARG A 126 9.05 -23.90 14.35
CA ARG A 126 9.64 -24.72 15.43
C ARG A 126 11.03 -25.18 15.00
N GLY A 127 12.03 -24.92 15.84
CA GLY A 127 13.43 -25.07 15.44
C GLY A 127 13.73 -24.19 14.23
N SER A 128 14.10 -24.81 13.11
CA SER A 128 14.37 -24.15 11.82
C SER A 128 13.23 -24.23 10.80
N SER A 129 12.16 -24.98 11.10
CA SER A 129 11.16 -25.37 10.10
C SER A 129 9.81 -24.68 10.33
N PRO A 130 9.18 -24.10 9.28
CA PRO A 130 7.85 -23.55 9.40
C PRO A 130 6.85 -24.68 9.64
N VAL A 131 6.02 -24.54 10.68
CA VAL A 131 4.96 -25.50 11.01
C VAL A 131 3.60 -25.05 10.47
N SER A 132 3.41 -23.73 10.32
CA SER A 132 2.22 -23.17 9.67
C SER A 132 2.54 -21.80 9.09
N SER A 133 1.78 -21.40 8.07
CA SER A 133 1.96 -20.14 7.36
C SER A 133 0.61 -19.45 7.16
N CYS A 134 0.62 -18.13 7.09
CA CYS A 134 -0.53 -17.35 6.65
C CYS A 134 -0.11 -16.25 5.68
N TYR A 135 -1.07 -15.86 4.85
CA TYR A 135 -0.99 -14.71 3.98
C TYR A 135 -2.20 -13.83 4.23
N SER A 136 -2.01 -12.52 4.23
CA SER A 136 -3.17 -11.63 4.13
C SER A 136 -3.74 -11.65 2.71
N ARG A 137 -4.92 -11.05 2.56
CA ARG A 137 -5.40 -10.61 1.24
C ARG A 137 -4.37 -9.66 0.61
N LYS A 138 -4.32 -9.67 -0.73
CA LYS A 138 -3.55 -8.70 -1.51
C LYS A 138 -4.28 -7.36 -1.47
N ALA A 139 -3.56 -6.28 -1.19
CA ALA A 139 -4.04 -4.94 -1.53
C ALA A 139 -3.38 -4.52 -2.85
N TYR A 140 -4.17 -4.02 -3.79
CA TYR A 140 -3.70 -3.64 -5.12
C TYR A 140 -3.26 -2.18 -5.14
N ASN A 141 -2.24 -1.90 -5.95
CA ASN A 141 -1.71 -0.55 -6.13
C ASN A 141 -2.69 0.27 -6.97
N PRO A 142 -3.24 1.39 -6.46
CA PRO A 142 -4.18 2.22 -7.23
C PRO A 142 -3.51 2.98 -8.37
N TYR A 143 -2.18 3.03 -8.43
CA TYR A 143 -1.45 3.64 -9.53
C TYR A 143 -1.27 2.72 -10.73
N TYR A 144 -1.66 1.43 -10.64
CA TYR A 144 -1.49 0.45 -11.71
C TYR A 144 -2.66 0.43 -12.70
#